data_AF-A0A512C931-F1
#
_entry.id   AF-A0A512C931-F1
#
_cell.length_a   1.000
_cell.length_b   1.000
_cell.length_c   1.000
_cell.angle_alpha   90.00
_cell.angle_beta   90.00
_cell.angle_gamma   90.00
#
_symmetry.space_group_name_H-M   'P 1'
#
loop_
_entity.id
_entity.type
_entity.pdbx_description
1 polymer ?
#
loop_
_entity_poly.entity_id
_entity_poly.type
_entity_poly.pdbx_seq_one_letter_code
_entity_poly.pdbx_strand_id
1 'polypeptide(L)' 'MGQSENSMPYYLRSVAFGNELDAQESGYYLFSLLQVGKILFKQGNKKEAKRYLDLVKENSKRRHPANKEAREFSKKNKLL' A
#
# COMPACT_ATOMS: atom_id res chain seq x y z
N MET A 1 -8.34 -20.71 4.54
CA MET A 1 -6.97 -20.29 4.94
C MET A 1 -6.52 -19.18 4.01
N GLY A 2 -6.45 -17.95 4.51
CA GLY A 2 -6.20 -16.78 3.68
C GLY A 2 -4.73 -16.65 3.34
N GLN A 3 -4.39 -16.70 2.04
CA GLN A 3 -3.02 -16.53 1.51
C GLN A 3 -2.43 -15.11 1.72
N SER A 4 -2.93 -14.34 2.69
CA SER A 4 -2.54 -12.95 2.92
C SER A 4 -1.22 -12.83 3.69
N GLU A 5 -0.84 -13.84 4.47
CA GLU A 5 0.34 -13.78 5.33
C GLU A 5 1.63 -14.11 4.57
N ASN A 6 1.57 -14.98 3.55
CA ASN A 6 2.73 -15.38 2.75
C ASN A 6 3.08 -14.43 1.60
N SER A 7 2.22 -13.44 1.29
CA SER A 7 2.43 -12.51 0.15
C SER A 7 3.22 -11.25 0.52
N MET A 8 3.34 -10.94 1.80
CA MET A 8 4.08 -9.79 2.31
C MET A 8 5.53 -9.69 1.80
N PRO A 9 6.36 -10.76 1.80
CA PRO A 9 7.73 -10.68 1.28
C PRO A 9 7.79 -10.34 -0.21
N TYR A 10 6.80 -10.76 -1.01
CA TYR A 10 6.77 -10.45 -2.44
C TYR A 10 6.44 -8.98 -2.71
N TYR A 11 5.51 -8.40 -1.94
CA TYR A 11 5.21 -6.96 -2.04
C TYR A 11 6.38 -6.10 -1.58
N LEU A 12 7.06 -6.48 -0.49
CA LEU A 12 8.24 -5.76 -0.02
C LEU A 12 9.38 -5.78 -1.04
N ARG A 13 9.53 -6.89 -1.78
CA ARG A 13 10.50 -6.98 -2.88
C ARG A 13 10.16 -6.01 -4.01
N SER A 14 8.89 -5.88 -4.38
CA SER A 14 8.45 -4.89 -5.38
C SER A 14 8.65 -3.45 -4.91
N VAL A 15 8.49 -3.18 -3.61
CA VAL A 15 8.78 -1.87 -3.02
C VAL A 15 10.28 -1.57 -3.09
N ALA A 16 11.14 -2.55 -2.78
CA ALA A 16 12.59 -2.40 -2.88
C ALA A 16 13.04 -2.11 -4.32
N PHE A 17 12.53 -2.86 -5.30
CA PHE A 17 12.83 -2.62 -6.71
C PHE A 17 12.31 -1.26 -7.21
N GLY A 18 11.13 -0.83 -6.78
CA GLY A 18 10.60 0.49 -7.15
C GLY A 18 11.44 1.65 -6.60
N ASN A 19 12.04 1.49 -5.42
CA ASN A 19 12.95 2.47 -4.84
C ASN A 19 14.33 2.47 -5.51
N GLU A 20 14.88 1.30 -5.86
CA GLU A 20 16.17 1.19 -6.55
C GLU A 20 16.12 1.73 -7.98
N LEU A 21 14.97 1.61 -8.66
CA LEU A 21 14.79 2.03 -10.04
C LEU A 21 14.25 3.47 -10.19
N ASP A 22 14.11 4.21 -9.08
CA ASP A 22 13.44 5.53 -9.03
C ASP A 22 12.01 5.50 -9.64
N ALA A 23 11.40 4.31 -9.65
CA ALA A 23 10.13 4.01 -10.29
C ALA A 23 8.96 4.09 -9.29
N GLN A 24 9.03 5.07 -8.39
CA GLN A 24 8.06 5.27 -7.30
C GLN A 24 6.66 5.65 -7.83
N GLU A 25 6.58 6.22 -9.03
CA GLU A 25 5.31 6.46 -9.72
C GLU A 25 4.77 5.23 -10.48
N SER A 26 5.53 4.12 -10.54
CA SER A 26 5.10 2.92 -11.25
C SER A 26 3.87 2.30 -10.57
N GLY A 27 2.91 1.87 -11.39
CA GLY A 27 1.68 1.26 -10.87
C GLY A 27 1.96 0.09 -9.93
N TYR A 28 2.96 -0.74 -10.22
CA TYR A 28 3.34 -1.89 -9.40
C TYR A 28 3.83 -1.51 -8.01
N TYR A 29 4.62 -0.45 -7.87
CA TYR A 29 5.08 0.06 -6.58
C TYR A 29 3.89 0.53 -5.73
N LEU A 30 3.02 1.36 -6.32
CA LEU A 30 1.86 1.93 -5.65
C LEU A 30 0.84 0.87 -5.23
N PHE A 31 0.60 -0.13 -6.08
CA PHE A 31 -0.26 -1.26 -5.73
C PHE A 31 0.37 -2.13 -4.63
N SER A 32 1.69 -2.30 -4.61
CA SER A 32 2.37 -3.07 -3.57
C SER A 32 2.22 -2.41 -2.20
N LEU A 33 2.47 -1.10 -2.11
CA LEU A 33 2.25 -0.32 -0.88
C LEU A 33 0.79 -0.41 -0.39
N LEU A 34 -0.17 -0.34 -1.33
CA LEU A 34 -1.59 -0.47 -1.01
C LEU A 34 -1.95 -1.83 -0.41
N GLN A 35 -1.42 -2.92 -0.97
CA GLN A 35 -1.67 -4.26 -0.43
C GLN A 35 -1.02 -4.45 0.93
N VAL A 36 0.22 -3.96 1.12
CA VAL A 36 0.90 -3.99 2.42
C VAL A 36 0.08 -3.27 3.49
N GLY A 37 -0.40 -2.06 3.20
CA GLY A 37 -1.25 -1.30 4.13
C GLY A 37 -2.53 -2.05 4.52
N LYS A 38 -3.17 -2.73 3.55
CA LYS A 38 -4.37 -3.55 3.83
C LYS A 38 -4.08 -4.79 4.66
N ILE A 39 -2.95 -5.47 4.42
CA ILE A 39 -2.55 -6.66 5.19
C ILE A 39 -2.25 -6.26 6.64
N LEU A 40 -1.48 -5.19 6.84
CA LEU A 40 -1.18 -4.65 8.18
C LEU A 40 -2.46 -4.27 8.94
N PHE A 41 -3.45 -3.70 8.25
CA PHE A 41 -4.74 -3.41 8.85
C PHE A 41 -5.45 -4.68 9.32
N LYS A 42 -5.47 -5.73 8.48
CA LYS A 42 -6.05 -7.04 8.84
C LYS A 42 -5.34 -7.70 10.02
N GLN A 43 -4.03 -7.48 10.15
CA GLN A 43 -3.22 -7.95 11.27
C GLN A 43 -3.39 -7.10 12.54
N GLY A 44 -4.26 -6.09 12.54
CA GLY A 44 -4.50 -5.19 13.67
C GLY A 44 -3.50 -4.05 13.81
N ASN A 45 -2.46 -4.00 12.96
CA ASN A 45 -1.45 -2.95 12.97
C ASN A 45 -1.93 -1.70 12.22
N LYS A 46 -2.89 -0.98 12.80
CA LYS A 46 -3.54 0.19 12.19
C LYS A 46 -2.58 1.35 11.95
N LYS A 47 -1.56 1.52 12.79
CA LYS A 47 -0.58 2.61 12.67
C LYS A 47 0.29 2.43 11.43
N GLU A 48 0.86 1.24 11.25
CA GLU A 48 1.64 0.93 10.05
C GLU A 48 0.74 0.89 8.81
N ALA A 49 -0.47 0.33 8.92
CA ALA A 49 -1.42 0.38 7.82
C ALA A 49 -1.66 1.80 7.29
N LYS A 50 -1.86 2.76 8.20
CA LYS A 50 -2.01 4.19 7.85
C LYS A 50 -0.78 4.70 7.11
N ARG A 51 0.42 4.45 7.65
CA ARG A 51 1.69 4.89 7.06
C ARG A 51 1.86 4.41 5.61
N TYR A 52 1.63 3.13 5.34
CA TYR A 52 1.75 2.60 3.98
C TYR A 52 0.68 3.17 3.02
N LEU A 53 -0.54 3.39 3.50
CA LEU A 53 -1.60 4.03 2.69
C LEU A 53 -1.30 5.52 2.44
N ASP A 54 -0.63 6.20 3.36
CA ASP A 54 -0.16 7.57 3.20
C ASP A 54 0.93 7.64 2.11
N LEU A 55 1.89 6.72 2.14
CA LEU A 55 2.91 6.61 1.09
C LEU A 55 2.31 6.40 -0.31
N VAL A 56 1.23 5.61 -0.44
CA VAL A 56 0.51 5.49 -1.73
C VAL A 56 -0.02 6.85 -2.17
N LYS A 57 -0.58 7.64 -1.25
CA LYS A 57 -1.18 8.95 -1.58
C LYS A 57 -0.12 10.00 -1.94
N GLU A 58 1.04 9.95 -1.30
CA GLU A 58 2.17 10.86 -1.54
C GLU A 58 2.89 10.57 -2.87
N ASN A 59 3.10 9.29 -3.19
CA ASN A 59 3.88 8.87 -4.36
C ASN A 59 3.03 8.71 -5.63
N SER A 60 1.73 9.04 -5.59
CA SER A 60 0.84 8.86 -6.74
C SER A 60 0.00 10.07 -7.06
N LYS A 61 -0.28 10.25 -8.36
CA LYS A 61 -1.22 11.27 -8.82
C LYS A 61 -2.62 11.00 -8.26
N ARG A 62 -3.36 12.07 -7.95
CA ARG A 62 -4.72 12.00 -7.38
C ARG A 62 -5.71 11.14 -8.20
N ARG A 63 -5.52 11.04 -9.52
CA ARG A 63 -6.34 10.23 -10.44
C ARG A 63 -5.90 8.77 -10.51
N HIS A 64 -4.75 8.40 -9.93
CA HIS A 64 -4.23 7.04 -9.98
C HIS A 64 -5.16 6.07 -9.23
N PRO A 65 -5.45 4.88 -9.78
CA PRO A 65 -6.36 3.91 -9.15
C PRO A 65 -5.94 3.54 -7.71
N ALA A 66 -4.65 3.33 -7.46
CA ALA A 66 -4.15 3.01 -6.12
C ALA A 66 -4.38 4.16 -5.11
N ASN A 67 -4.30 5.43 -5.53
CA ASN A 67 -4.59 6.59 -4.68
C ASN A 67 -6.06 6.59 -4.25
N LYS A 68 -6.95 6.40 -5.24
CA LYS A 68 -8.39 6.36 -5.02
C LYS A 68 -8.73 5.27 -4.01
N GLU A 69 -8.20 4.07 -4.22
CA GLU A 69 -8.45 2.93 -3.35
C GLU A 69 -7.84 3.11 -1.94
N ALA A 70 -6.64 3.68 -1.82
CA ALA A 70 -6.04 4.00 -0.52
C ALA A 70 -6.89 4.98 0.29
N ARG A 71 -7.45 6.00 -0.36
CA ARG A 71 -8.34 7.00 0.27
C ARG A 71 -9.67 6.39 0.69
N GLU A 72 -10.30 5.61 -0.19
CA GLU A 72 -11.56 4.92 0.09
C GLU A 72 -11.39 3.94 1.26
N PHE A 73 -10.31 3.15 1.25
CA PHE A 73 -9.99 2.22 2.32
C PHE A 73 -9.74 2.94 3.64
N SER A 74 -8.95 4.01 3.64
CA SER A 74 -8.66 4.80 4.85
C SER A 74 -9.94 5.40 5.45
N LYS A 75 -10.82 5.95 4.59
CA LYS A 75 -12.11 6.51 5.01
C LYS A 75 -13.03 5.46 5.61
N LYS A 76 -13.18 4.31 4.92
CA LYS A 76 -14.05 3.21 5.36
C LYS A 76 -13.64 2.64 6.72
N ASN A 77 -12.34 2.59 6.99
CA ASN A 77 -11.78 1.96 8.18
C ASN A 77 -11.40 2.96 9.30
N LYS A 78 -11.77 4.24 9.17
CA LYS A 78 -11.44 5.32 10.13
C LYS A 78 -9.94 5.40 10.43
N LEU A 79 -9.11 5.28 9.40
CA LEU A 79 -7.66 5.46 9.46
C LEU A 79 -7.22 6.91 9.17
N LEU A 80 -8.18 7.79 8.84
CA LEU A 80 -7.95 9.22 8.60
C LEU A 80 -7.66 9.95 9.91
#